data_AF-A0A8J5R7Z3-F1
#
_entry.id   AF-A0A8J5R7Z3-F1
#
_cell.length_a   1.000
_cell.length_b   1.000
_cell.length_c   1.000
_cell.angle_alpha   90.00
_cell.angle_beta   90.00
_cell.angle_gamma   90.00
#
_symmetry.space_group_name_H-M   'P 1'
#
loop_
_entity.id
_entity.type
_entity.pdbx_description
1 polymer ?
#
loop_
_entity_poly.entity_id
_entity_poly.type
_entity_poly.pdbx_seq_one_letter_code
_entity_poly.pdbx_strand_id
1 'polypeptide(L)'
;VLSEERVTGNVTTELQANGDSQGRISYENRGECFFLPYTKDDVEGNVTLRAGDKVSFQIATNQRGNLGACHVRLENPAHPVRYRGVICTMKESFGFIERADVVKEIFFHFSEAKSLKEELKLGDDVEFIIQTRNGKEVACNITKLPPGSIIFEEINNEIIKGQVLKPLERGNTARHQNDPLPGRIRYRAADYSEEEIPFGDKDQKGDFTLKHGDWVQFLIATDTRDQLKRATEISLLPESFTVSGERREQGIIAALKDGFGFIRCVDRDARLFFHFNEVLDIDREIAVGDEVEFTVIQDPPTFFSNTRQSAIRLKHLPSGTVQFETVTESDLVGTVIQDISGMDPGLIGYTKNGQQNNIIFFTKDCDSKVKFSICQVKRNKELVAVDISLLDVKEEKAENANNINGLECQGFIAALKDGFGFIETFNHEREIFFHFRAFLPSPSPMSVVRVLTSNSLIPGGEGTDFPIGPRAPTLPSTVFNLCAPLRRIAIF
;
A
#
# COMPACT_ATOMS: atom_id res chain seq x y z
N VAL A 1 13.88 32.14 30.07
CA VAL A 1 15.18 31.96 29.38
C VAL A 1 16.05 31.06 30.25
N LEU A 2 16.55 29.96 29.71
CA LEU A 2 17.35 28.96 30.43
C LEU A 2 18.84 29.14 30.08
N SER A 3 19.73 29.07 31.06
CA SER A 3 21.18 29.07 30.80
C SER A 3 21.61 27.75 30.15
N GLU A 4 22.48 27.82 29.14
CA GLU A 4 23.03 26.61 28.51
C GLU A 4 24.02 25.90 29.45
N GLU A 5 24.83 26.66 30.18
CA GLU A 5 25.81 26.11 31.12
C GLU A 5 25.17 25.67 32.43
N ARG A 6 25.67 24.56 32.97
CA ARG A 6 25.38 24.13 34.34
C ARG A 6 26.35 24.79 35.31
N VAL A 7 25.81 25.21 36.45
CA VAL A 7 26.54 25.79 37.57
C VAL A 7 26.51 24.79 38.72
N THR A 8 27.61 24.75 39.48
CA THR A 8 27.71 23.95 40.70
C THR A 8 27.40 24.80 41.92
N GLY A 9 26.66 24.23 42.86
CA GLY A 9 26.30 24.88 44.12
C GLY A 9 25.98 23.88 45.22
N ASN A 10 25.51 24.38 46.35
CA ASN A 10 25.15 23.58 47.52
C ASN A 10 23.69 23.82 47.90
N VAL A 11 22.97 22.77 48.26
CA VAL A 11 21.61 22.89 48.80
C VAL A 11 21.69 23.52 50.18
N THR A 12 21.02 24.65 50.37
CA THR A 12 21.00 25.40 51.64
C THR A 12 19.68 25.23 52.39
N THR A 13 18.59 24.98 51.66
CA THR A 13 17.28 24.69 52.25
C THR A 13 16.63 23.59 51.43
N GLU A 14 16.31 22.48 52.08
CA GLU A 14 15.65 21.33 51.48
C GLU A 14 14.14 21.57 51.30
N LEU A 15 13.54 20.77 50.41
CA LEU A 15 12.09 20.77 50.22
C LEU A 15 11.41 20.08 51.42
N GLN A 16 10.37 20.70 51.99
CA GLN A 16 9.57 20.05 53.03
C GLN A 16 8.74 18.90 52.43
N ALA A 17 8.49 17.85 53.23
CA ALA A 17 7.81 16.62 52.78
C ALA A 17 6.42 16.84 52.13
N ASN A 18 5.78 17.97 52.41
CA ASN A 18 4.46 18.33 51.90
C ASN A 18 4.50 18.99 50.51
N GLY A 19 5.69 19.26 49.93
CA GLY A 19 5.85 19.80 48.58
C GLY A 19 5.54 21.30 48.39
N ASP A 20 4.88 21.95 49.36
CA ASP A 20 4.46 23.36 49.29
C ASP A 20 5.56 24.40 49.54
N SER A 21 6.73 23.98 50.05
CA SER A 21 7.84 24.90 50.35
C SER A 21 8.90 24.84 49.26
N GLN A 22 9.30 26.00 48.73
CA GLN A 22 10.45 26.13 47.83
C GLN A 22 11.77 25.89 48.57
N GLY A 23 12.66 25.11 47.97
CA GLY A 23 14.02 24.90 48.45
C GLY A 23 14.95 26.02 47.96
N ARG A 24 16.19 26.05 48.47
CA ARG A 24 17.22 27.01 48.04
C ARG A 24 18.57 26.36 47.78
N ILE A 25 19.22 26.76 46.69
CA ILE A 25 20.58 26.38 46.34
C ILE A 25 21.46 27.62 46.33
N SER A 26 22.63 27.55 46.97
CA SER A 26 23.65 28.59 46.88
C SER A 26 24.68 28.26 45.81
N TYR A 27 25.15 29.27 45.08
CA TYR A 27 26.29 29.14 44.18
C TYR A 27 27.16 30.39 44.20
N GLU A 28 28.43 30.22 43.87
CA GLU A 28 29.41 31.31 43.84
C GLU A 28 29.67 31.75 42.39
N ASN A 29 29.64 33.05 42.14
CA ASN A 29 30.03 33.64 40.88
C ASN A 29 30.86 34.89 41.13
N ARG A 30 32.11 34.91 40.64
CA ARG A 30 33.07 36.01 40.82
C ARG A 30 33.28 36.44 42.29
N GLY A 31 33.22 35.50 43.23
CA GLY A 31 33.39 35.76 44.67
C GLY A 31 32.12 36.20 45.39
N GLU A 32 30.99 36.31 44.69
CA GLU A 32 29.68 36.61 45.29
C GLU A 32 28.83 35.34 45.40
N CYS A 33 28.14 35.18 46.53
CA CYS A 33 27.26 34.04 46.80
C CYS A 33 25.80 34.41 46.50
N PHE A 34 25.17 33.65 45.61
CA PHE A 34 23.79 33.84 45.17
C PHE A 34 22.92 32.67 45.64
N PHE A 35 21.64 32.94 45.91
CA PHE A 35 20.68 31.92 46.34
C PHE A 35 19.53 31.83 45.35
N LEU A 36 19.34 30.66 44.75
CA LEU A 36 18.27 30.42 43.79
C LEU A 36 17.20 29.50 44.39
N PRO A 37 15.92 29.84 44.24
CA PRO A 37 14.84 28.95 44.60
C PRO A 37 14.78 27.75 43.64
N TYR A 38 14.36 26.59 44.15
CA TYR A 38 14.00 25.42 43.36
C TYR A 38 12.77 24.72 43.95
N THR A 39 12.06 23.97 43.13
CA THR A 39 10.87 23.18 43.48
C THR A 39 11.13 21.68 43.27
N LYS A 40 10.15 20.83 43.62
CA LYS A 40 10.27 19.38 43.40
C LYS A 40 10.43 19.04 41.91
N ASP A 41 9.74 19.76 41.04
CA ASP A 41 9.77 19.54 39.59
C ASP A 41 11.09 19.99 38.94
N ASP A 42 11.87 20.81 39.65
CA ASP A 42 13.19 21.25 39.21
C ASP A 42 14.29 20.19 39.42
N VAL A 43 14.03 19.13 40.21
CA VAL A 43 15.02 18.11 40.58
C VAL A 43 14.95 16.91 39.64
N GLU A 44 16.07 16.61 38.97
CA GLU A 44 16.19 15.48 38.05
C GLU A 44 16.60 14.19 38.78
N GLY A 45 16.17 13.03 38.26
CA GLY A 45 16.63 11.73 38.73
C GLY A 45 15.89 11.18 39.96
N ASN A 46 14.75 11.77 40.34
CA ASN A 46 13.92 11.34 41.48
C ASN A 46 14.70 11.22 42.81
N VAL A 47 15.69 12.09 43.00
CA VAL A 47 16.50 12.13 44.23
C VAL A 47 15.90 13.12 45.23
N THR A 48 16.04 12.83 46.52
CA THR A 48 15.70 13.78 47.59
C THR A 48 16.96 14.54 47.98
N LEU A 49 16.98 15.85 47.72
CA LEU A 49 18.08 16.73 48.07
C LEU A 49 18.02 17.12 49.56
N ARG A 50 19.16 17.05 50.24
CA ARG A 50 19.34 17.43 51.65
C ARG A 50 20.21 18.67 51.77
N ALA A 51 20.05 19.41 52.87
CA ALA A 51 20.95 20.53 53.16
C ALA A 51 22.42 20.07 53.22
N GLY A 52 23.31 20.78 52.50
CA GLY A 52 24.73 20.45 52.35
C GLY A 52 25.06 19.62 51.11
N ASP A 53 24.05 19.10 50.39
CA ASP A 53 24.28 18.36 49.15
C ASP A 53 24.88 19.26 48.08
N LYS A 54 25.97 18.79 47.47
CA LYS A 54 26.57 19.44 46.31
C LYS A 54 25.75 19.08 45.07
N VAL A 55 25.35 20.08 44.29
CA VAL A 55 24.45 19.91 43.15
C VAL A 55 24.95 20.67 41.93
N SER A 56 24.62 20.16 40.76
CA SER A 56 24.75 20.87 39.49
C SER A 56 23.37 21.23 38.96
N PHE A 57 23.16 22.44 38.46
CA PHE A 57 21.86 22.93 38.02
C PHE A 57 22.01 23.97 36.91
N GLN A 58 20.94 24.31 36.21
CA GLN A 58 20.88 25.41 35.25
C GLN A 58 20.11 26.59 35.85
N ILE A 59 20.48 27.80 35.45
CA ILE A 59 19.82 29.03 35.90
C ILE A 59 18.72 29.36 34.91
N ALA A 60 17.46 29.34 35.34
CA ALA A 60 16.32 29.81 34.57
C ALA A 60 15.90 31.20 35.02
N THR A 61 15.66 32.08 34.06
CA THR A 61 14.98 33.36 34.25
C THR A 61 13.52 33.22 33.84
N ASN A 62 12.60 33.46 34.76
CA ASN A 62 11.17 33.48 34.47
C ASN A 62 10.76 34.75 33.70
N GLN A 63 9.53 34.80 33.18
CA GLN A 63 9.03 35.96 32.43
C GLN A 63 8.98 37.27 33.23
N ARG A 64 9.03 37.19 34.58
CA ARG A 64 9.06 38.33 35.50
C ARG A 64 10.48 38.78 35.86
N GLY A 65 11.50 38.13 35.31
CA GLY A 65 12.91 38.44 35.56
C GLY A 65 13.52 37.78 36.81
N ASN A 66 12.77 36.93 37.53
CA ASN A 66 13.32 36.21 38.68
C ASN A 66 14.15 35.01 38.21
N LEU A 67 15.28 34.80 38.88
CA LEU A 67 16.16 33.66 38.66
C LEU A 67 15.74 32.49 39.56
N GLY A 68 15.79 31.28 39.02
CA GLY A 68 15.58 30.01 39.71
C GLY A 68 16.58 28.95 39.26
N ALA A 69 16.78 27.95 40.10
CA ALA A 69 17.56 26.78 39.74
C ALA A 69 16.61 25.70 39.21
N CYS A 70 16.90 25.19 38.01
CA CYS A 70 16.16 24.12 37.36
C CYS A 70 17.12 23.05 36.87
N HIS A 71 16.60 21.87 36.51
CA HIS A 71 17.43 20.72 36.13
C HIS A 71 18.51 20.43 37.19
N VAL A 72 18.12 20.38 38.46
CA VAL A 72 19.02 20.17 39.60
C VAL A 72 19.38 18.69 39.70
N ARG A 73 20.67 18.36 39.66
CA ARG A 73 21.22 17.01 39.86
C ARG A 73 22.19 16.99 41.03
N LEU A 74 22.14 15.92 41.82
CA LEU A 74 23.14 15.66 42.86
C LEU A 74 24.52 15.38 42.24
N GLU A 75 25.54 16.10 42.71
CA GLU A 75 26.93 15.93 42.29
C GLU A 75 27.58 14.83 43.15
N ASN A 76 28.12 13.80 42.49
CA ASN A 76 28.69 12.61 43.12
C ASN A 76 27.75 11.87 44.10
N PRO A 77 26.57 11.41 43.65
CA PRO A 77 25.67 10.62 44.49
C PRO A 77 26.38 9.38 45.06
N ALA A 78 26.13 9.02 46.32
CA ALA A 78 26.59 7.74 46.88
C ALA A 78 26.14 6.52 46.05
N HIS A 79 25.02 6.66 45.33
CA HIS A 79 24.55 5.73 44.31
C HIS A 79 24.28 6.49 43.01
N PRO A 80 25.02 6.22 41.92
CA PRO A 80 24.84 6.92 40.66
C PRO A 80 23.38 6.82 40.17
N VAL A 81 22.77 7.96 39.88
CA VAL A 81 21.42 7.99 39.29
C VAL A 81 21.50 7.36 37.91
N ARG A 82 20.65 6.35 37.70
CA ARG A 82 20.55 5.64 36.43
C ARG A 82 19.42 6.21 35.62
N TYR A 83 19.71 6.50 34.36
CA TYR A 83 18.80 7.00 33.36
C TYR A 83 18.56 5.90 32.33
N ARG A 84 17.44 6.00 31.62
CA ARG A 84 17.07 5.07 30.57
C ARG A 84 16.85 5.82 29.28
N GLY A 85 17.08 5.15 28.17
CA GLY A 85 16.83 5.69 26.84
C GLY A 85 17.01 4.64 25.75
N VAL A 86 16.72 5.01 24.52
CA VAL A 86 16.83 4.15 23.35
C VAL A 86 17.88 4.69 22.42
N ILE A 87 18.74 3.82 21.87
CA ILE A 87 19.75 4.24 20.90
C ILE A 87 19.05 4.65 19.59
N CYS A 88 19.00 5.96 19.31
CA CYS A 88 18.34 6.52 18.13
C CYS A 88 19.29 6.73 16.95
N THR A 89 20.58 6.98 17.22
CA THR A 89 21.58 7.25 16.18
C THR A 89 22.90 6.54 16.50
N MET A 90 23.47 5.89 15.50
CA MET A 90 24.74 5.17 15.57
C MET A 90 25.65 5.65 14.44
N LYS A 91 26.86 6.09 14.78
CA LYS A 91 27.94 6.44 13.85
C LYS A 91 29.13 5.50 14.09
N GLU A 92 30.27 5.79 13.47
CA GLU A 92 31.43 4.89 13.47
C GLU A 92 32.12 4.76 14.85
N SER A 93 32.18 5.85 15.64
CA SER A 93 32.85 5.86 16.96
C SER A 93 31.97 6.35 18.13
N PHE A 94 30.77 6.83 17.85
CA PHE A 94 29.86 7.43 18.83
C PHE A 94 28.40 7.27 18.40
N GLY A 95 27.48 7.59 19.30
CA GLY A 95 26.05 7.58 19.02
C GLY A 95 25.29 8.58 19.89
N PHE A 96 23.96 8.58 19.72
CA PHE A 96 23.02 9.34 20.52
C PHE A 96 21.95 8.41 21.10
N ILE A 97 21.58 8.67 22.34
CA ILE A 97 20.51 7.99 23.06
C ILE A 97 19.37 8.99 23.23
N GLU A 98 18.18 8.64 22.78
CA GLU A 98 16.96 9.36 23.10
C GLU A 98 16.57 9.08 24.55
N ARG A 99 16.46 10.13 25.38
CA ARG A 99 16.20 9.99 26.81
C ARG A 99 14.75 9.64 27.11
N ALA A 100 14.54 8.73 28.05
CA ALA A 100 13.21 8.32 28.52
C ALA A 100 12.56 9.31 29.50
N ASP A 101 13.34 10.23 30.06
CA ASP A 101 12.87 11.19 31.06
C ASP A 101 12.71 12.62 30.53
N VAL A 102 13.20 12.91 29.32
CA VAL A 102 13.04 14.21 28.66
C VAL A 102 13.16 14.05 27.15
N VAL A 103 12.45 14.88 26.38
CA VAL A 103 12.52 14.91 24.90
C VAL A 103 13.83 15.55 24.44
N LYS A 104 14.95 14.88 24.72
CA LYS A 104 16.30 15.27 24.29
C LYS A 104 17.16 14.04 24.04
N GLU A 105 18.10 14.19 23.13
CA GLU A 105 19.14 13.20 22.88
C GLU A 105 20.37 13.49 23.75
N ILE A 106 21.09 12.43 24.12
CA ILE A 106 22.38 12.52 24.82
C ILE A 106 23.47 11.77 24.06
N PHE A 107 24.63 12.40 23.94
CA PHE A 107 25.80 11.85 23.26
C PHE A 107 26.47 10.75 24.09
N PHE A 108 26.95 9.69 23.43
CA PHE A 108 27.87 8.73 24.02
C PHE A 108 28.97 8.30 23.05
N HIS A 109 30.09 7.84 23.60
CA HIS A 109 31.18 7.22 22.85
C HIS A 109 31.16 5.70 23.07
N PHE A 110 31.51 4.88 22.06
CA PHE A 110 31.48 3.41 22.22
C PHE A 110 32.38 2.88 23.34
N SER A 111 33.38 3.67 23.76
CA SER A 111 34.20 3.31 24.92
C SER A 111 33.41 3.15 26.20
N GLU A 112 32.27 3.81 26.32
CA GLU A 112 31.40 3.78 27.50
C GLU A 112 30.50 2.53 27.52
N ALA A 113 30.50 1.74 26.44
CA ALA A 113 29.77 0.47 26.29
C ALA A 113 30.68 -0.77 26.41
N LYS A 114 31.99 -0.57 26.65
CA LYS A 114 33.05 -1.60 26.56
C LYS A 114 32.91 -2.82 27.48
N SER A 115 32.01 -2.79 28.47
CA SER A 115 31.73 -3.93 29.35
C SER A 115 30.66 -4.89 28.81
N LEU A 116 30.02 -4.59 27.67
CA LEU A 116 29.03 -5.44 27.05
C LEU A 116 29.70 -6.48 26.14
N LYS A 117 29.37 -7.76 26.34
CA LYS A 117 29.74 -8.85 25.40
C LYS A 117 28.96 -8.78 24.08
N GLU A 118 27.89 -7.99 24.05
CA GLU A 118 26.99 -7.81 22.91
C GLU A 118 27.16 -6.41 22.31
N GLU A 119 27.21 -6.33 20.98
CA GLU A 119 27.26 -5.06 20.26
C GLU A 119 25.93 -4.30 20.42
N LEU A 120 26.01 -3.03 20.80
CA LEU A 120 24.87 -2.11 20.82
C LEU A 120 24.37 -1.86 19.38
N LYS A 121 23.05 -1.84 19.22
CA LYS A 121 22.38 -1.61 17.93
C LYS A 121 21.40 -0.45 18.01
N LEU A 122 21.04 0.11 16.85
CA LEU A 122 19.92 1.06 16.74
C LEU A 122 18.64 0.42 17.28
N GLY A 123 17.91 1.14 18.13
CA GLY A 123 16.70 0.68 18.78
C GLY A 123 16.91 -0.13 20.07
N ASP A 124 18.16 -0.34 20.52
CA ASP A 124 18.39 -1.01 21.81
C ASP A 124 17.98 -0.11 22.98
N ASP A 125 17.20 -0.68 23.91
CA ASP A 125 16.92 -0.09 25.20
C ASP A 125 18.18 -0.14 26.07
N VAL A 126 18.55 0.99 26.69
CA VAL A 126 19.76 1.08 27.49
C VAL A 126 19.54 1.82 28.82
N GLU A 127 20.33 1.43 29.80
CA GLU A 127 20.51 2.13 31.07
C GLU A 127 21.91 2.77 31.11
N PHE A 128 22.02 4.00 31.59
CA PHE A 128 23.27 4.75 31.62
C PHE A 128 23.29 5.76 32.76
N ILE A 129 24.45 6.38 32.99
CA ILE A 129 24.63 7.47 33.94
C ILE A 129 25.01 8.72 33.15
N ILE A 130 24.47 9.87 33.52
CA ILE A 130 24.88 11.15 32.91
C ILE A 130 26.06 11.73 33.68
N GLN A 131 27.14 12.03 32.97
CA GLN A 131 28.30 12.76 33.49
C GLN A 131 28.48 14.06 32.72
N THR A 132 28.99 15.09 33.41
CA THR A 132 29.40 16.34 32.75
C THR A 132 30.89 16.29 32.46
N ARG A 133 31.29 16.35 31.18
CA ARG A 133 32.69 16.44 30.74
C ARG A 133 32.88 17.70 29.90
N ASN A 134 33.77 18.59 30.31
CA ASN A 134 34.04 19.88 29.65
C ASN A 134 32.76 20.71 29.40
N GLY A 135 31.86 20.76 30.39
CA GLY A 135 30.60 21.49 30.30
C GLY A 135 29.51 20.82 29.45
N LYS A 136 29.76 19.63 28.87
CA LYS A 136 28.78 18.87 28.09
C LYS A 136 28.31 17.62 28.82
N GLU A 137 27.02 17.36 28.76
CA GLU A 137 26.44 16.12 29.26
C GLU A 137 26.73 14.97 28.30
N VAL A 138 27.27 13.87 28.84
CA VAL A 138 27.56 12.64 28.11
C VAL A 138 27.01 11.45 28.87
N ALA A 139 26.52 10.45 28.13
CA ALA A 139 26.11 9.18 28.70
C ALA A 139 27.32 8.26 28.90
N CYS A 140 27.43 7.70 30.10
CA CYS A 140 28.51 6.84 30.56
C CYS A 140 27.95 5.55 31.15
N ASN A 141 28.81 4.51 31.25
CA ASN A 141 28.46 3.21 31.85
C ASN A 141 27.17 2.61 31.26
N ILE A 142 27.16 2.48 29.94
CA ILE A 142 25.97 2.07 29.18
C ILE A 142 25.79 0.57 29.31
N THR A 143 24.59 0.15 29.68
CA THR A 143 24.19 -1.26 29.83
C THR A 143 22.92 -1.51 29.03
N LYS A 144 22.90 -2.58 28.24
CA LYS A 144 21.72 -2.99 27.48
C LYS A 144 20.61 -3.51 28.40
N LEU A 145 19.38 -3.13 28.12
CA LEU A 145 18.17 -3.60 28.76
C LEU A 145 17.42 -4.59 27.86
N PRO A 146 16.52 -5.41 28.42
CA PRO A 146 15.60 -6.22 27.63
C PRO A 146 14.75 -5.34 26.68
N PRO A 147 14.48 -5.77 25.44
CA PRO A 147 13.62 -5.03 24.53
C PRO A 147 12.22 -4.77 25.12
N GLY A 148 11.72 -3.54 24.98
CA GLY A 148 10.43 -3.11 25.51
C GLY A 148 10.48 -2.63 26.97
N SER A 149 11.68 -2.42 27.53
CA SER A 149 11.86 -1.83 28.86
C SER A 149 11.55 -0.33 28.88
N ILE A 150 11.52 0.32 27.72
CA ILE A 150 11.30 1.75 27.57
C ILE A 150 10.14 1.97 26.60
N ILE A 151 9.16 2.74 27.06
CA ILE A 151 7.98 3.13 26.28
C ILE A 151 7.96 4.65 26.33
N PHE A 152 8.22 5.30 25.19
CA PHE A 152 8.16 6.76 25.11
C PHE A 152 6.72 7.26 25.02
N GLU A 153 5.84 6.47 24.39
CA GLU A 153 4.48 6.88 24.07
C GLU A 153 3.45 5.89 24.60
N GLU A 154 2.43 6.42 25.27
CA GLU A 154 1.24 5.67 25.64
C GLU A 154 0.18 5.83 24.55
N ILE A 155 -0.19 4.73 23.91
CA ILE A 155 -1.22 4.71 22.86
C ILE A 155 -2.58 4.43 23.49
N ASN A 156 -3.52 5.34 23.32
CA ASN A 156 -4.93 5.08 23.61
C ASN A 156 -5.51 4.21 22.48
N ASN A 157 -6.02 3.03 22.84
CA ASN A 157 -6.58 2.07 21.90
C ASN A 157 -7.98 2.46 21.35
N GLU A 158 -8.53 3.58 21.80
CA GLU A 158 -9.76 4.14 21.26
C GLU A 158 -9.53 4.70 19.85
N ILE A 159 -10.27 4.16 18.87
CA ILE A 159 -10.26 4.65 17.49
C ILE A 159 -11.10 5.93 17.41
N ILE A 160 -10.43 7.03 17.09
CA ILE A 160 -11.06 8.34 16.93
C ILE A 160 -11.22 8.66 15.46
N LYS A 161 -12.32 9.33 15.10
CA LYS A 161 -12.57 9.85 13.76
C LYS A 161 -12.41 11.36 13.74
N GLY A 162 -11.79 11.88 12.69
CA GLY A 162 -11.59 13.31 12.49
C GLY A 162 -11.47 13.68 11.02
N GLN A 163 -11.31 14.98 10.76
CA GLN A 163 -11.05 15.53 9.45
C GLN A 163 -9.64 16.12 9.37
N VAL A 164 -8.93 15.86 8.28
CA VAL A 164 -7.63 16.46 8.01
C VAL A 164 -7.80 17.96 7.79
N LEU A 165 -7.28 18.76 8.72
CA LEU A 165 -7.27 20.22 8.61
C LEU A 165 -6.06 20.69 7.79
N LYS A 166 -4.89 20.13 8.07
CA LYS A 166 -3.64 20.43 7.35
C LYS A 166 -2.93 19.12 6.99
N PRO A 167 -2.88 18.75 5.70
CA PRO A 167 -2.14 17.57 5.26
C PRO A 167 -0.63 17.81 5.33
N LEU A 168 0.16 16.73 5.23
CA LEU A 168 1.60 16.82 5.08
C LEU A 168 1.96 17.29 3.67
N GLU A 169 2.89 18.22 3.56
CA GLU A 169 3.44 18.61 2.26
C GLU A 169 4.48 17.59 1.82
N ARG A 170 4.32 17.00 0.63
CA ARG A 170 5.29 16.07 0.05
C ARG A 170 6.13 16.78 -1.04
N GLY A 171 7.42 16.46 -1.14
CA GLY A 171 8.33 16.97 -2.19
C GLY A 171 9.34 18.03 -1.71
N ASN A 172 9.79 18.90 -2.62
CA ASN A 172 10.84 19.89 -2.31
C ASN A 172 10.43 20.93 -1.26
N THR A 173 9.14 21.16 -1.04
CA THR A 173 8.63 22.10 -0.03
C THR A 173 8.74 21.56 1.40
N ALA A 174 8.82 20.24 1.58
CA ALA A 174 9.00 19.59 2.89
C ALA A 174 10.36 19.91 3.53
N ARG A 175 11.38 20.23 2.73
CA ARG A 175 12.78 20.45 3.20
C ARG A 175 12.96 21.70 4.08
N HIS A 176 11.95 22.56 4.17
CA HIS A 176 11.98 23.78 5.00
C HIS A 176 11.04 23.73 6.21
N GLN A 177 10.33 22.62 6.45
CA GLN A 177 9.55 22.46 7.67
C GLN A 177 10.44 22.00 8.82
N ASN A 178 10.59 22.87 9.84
CA ASN A 178 11.28 22.56 11.10
C ASN A 178 10.34 21.94 12.15
N ASP A 179 9.03 21.91 11.90
CA ASP A 179 8.06 21.27 12.80
C ASP A 179 8.03 19.76 12.51
N PRO A 180 8.40 18.90 13.48
CA PRO A 180 8.41 17.44 13.28
C PRO A 180 7.01 16.85 13.13
N LEU A 181 5.95 17.59 13.53
CA LEU A 181 4.56 17.16 13.42
C LEU A 181 3.75 18.23 12.67
N PRO A 182 4.00 18.46 11.37
CA PRO A 182 3.46 19.63 10.67
C PRO A 182 1.99 19.49 10.26
N GLY A 183 1.43 18.27 10.29
CA GLY A 183 0.04 17.96 9.96
C GLY A 183 -0.91 18.27 11.11
N ARG A 184 -2.18 18.54 10.81
CA ARG A 184 -3.25 18.77 11.80
C ARG A 184 -4.52 18.03 11.42
N ILE A 185 -5.12 17.33 12.38
CA ILE A 185 -6.44 16.71 12.28
C ILE A 185 -7.37 17.39 13.28
N ARG A 186 -8.57 17.77 12.85
CA ARG A 186 -9.65 18.23 13.71
C ARG A 186 -10.52 17.03 14.08
N TYR A 187 -10.80 16.84 15.36
CA TYR A 187 -11.67 15.77 15.83
C TYR A 187 -12.62 16.26 16.93
N ARG A 188 -13.63 15.45 17.22
CA ARG A 188 -14.55 15.71 18.33
C ARG A 188 -14.16 14.82 19.51
N ALA A 189 -13.79 15.44 20.62
CA ALA A 189 -13.44 14.73 21.84
C ALA A 189 -14.67 14.13 22.53
N ALA A 190 -14.46 13.30 23.56
CA ALA A 190 -15.52 12.59 24.28
C ALA A 190 -16.53 13.54 24.96
N ASP A 191 -16.12 14.76 25.27
CA ASP A 191 -16.95 15.82 25.84
C ASP A 191 -17.67 16.69 24.78
N TYR A 192 -17.63 16.26 23.51
CA TYR A 192 -18.16 16.95 22.35
C TYR A 192 -17.45 18.26 21.97
N SER A 193 -16.33 18.59 22.60
CA SER A 193 -15.48 19.72 22.18
C SER A 193 -14.78 19.42 20.85
N GLU A 194 -14.49 20.47 20.08
CA GLU A 194 -13.65 20.35 18.88
C GLU A 194 -12.20 20.61 19.26
N GLU A 195 -11.35 19.62 19.00
CA GLU A 195 -9.92 19.68 19.27
C GLU A 195 -9.12 19.49 17.99
N GLU A 196 -7.88 19.99 18.00
CA GLU A 196 -6.89 19.78 16.95
C GLU A 196 -5.73 18.96 17.49
N ILE A 197 -5.33 17.94 16.73
CA ILE A 197 -4.23 17.06 17.09
C ILE A 197 -3.16 17.05 15.98
N PRO A 198 -1.87 17.20 16.33
CA PRO A 198 -0.79 17.19 15.37
C PRO A 198 -0.44 15.77 14.92
N PHE A 199 0.18 15.64 13.74
CA PHE A 199 0.75 14.38 13.25
C PHE A 199 1.92 14.63 12.30
N GLY A 200 2.83 13.66 12.22
CA GLY A 200 4.01 13.68 11.36
C GLY A 200 4.00 12.61 10.26
N ASP A 201 5.10 12.50 9.53
CA ASP A 201 5.24 11.56 8.40
C ASP A 201 5.09 10.09 8.81
N LYS A 202 5.54 9.74 10.02
CA LYS A 202 5.50 8.37 10.53
C LYS A 202 4.15 7.96 11.13
N ASP A 203 3.19 8.88 11.17
CA ASP A 203 1.90 8.66 11.84
C ASP A 203 0.81 8.08 10.93
N GLN A 204 1.06 8.00 9.62
CA GLN A 204 0.13 7.38 8.68
C GLN A 204 0.45 5.90 8.51
N LYS A 205 -0.60 5.05 8.49
CA LYS A 205 -0.45 3.60 8.23
C LYS A 205 0.14 3.30 6.85
N GLY A 206 0.00 4.24 5.91
CA GLY A 206 0.57 4.15 4.58
C GLY A 206 0.97 5.52 4.06
N ASP A 207 1.81 5.54 3.03
CA ASP A 207 2.34 6.77 2.43
C ASP A 207 1.40 7.40 1.38
N PHE A 208 0.09 7.12 1.48
CA PHE A 208 -0.89 7.66 0.55
C PHE A 208 -1.10 9.16 0.75
N THR A 209 -1.65 9.82 -0.26
CA THR A 209 -1.90 11.26 -0.19
C THR A 209 -3.16 11.57 0.62
N LEU A 210 -2.99 12.20 1.79
CA LEU A 210 -4.05 12.91 2.53
C LEU A 210 -4.24 14.33 1.99
N LYS A 211 -5.48 14.82 1.99
CA LYS A 211 -5.90 16.15 1.53
C LYS A 211 -6.73 16.81 2.62
N HIS A 212 -6.81 18.13 2.56
CA HIS A 212 -7.71 18.90 3.41
C HIS A 212 -9.17 18.42 3.26
N GLY A 213 -9.84 18.20 4.38
CA GLY A 213 -11.24 17.75 4.44
C GLY A 213 -11.43 16.23 4.38
N ASP A 214 -10.37 15.44 4.21
CA ASP A 214 -10.47 13.98 4.28
C ASP A 214 -10.92 13.55 5.67
N TRP A 215 -11.82 12.57 5.70
CA TRP A 215 -12.14 11.84 6.91
C TRP A 215 -11.09 10.76 7.16
N VAL A 216 -10.57 10.73 8.38
CA VAL A 216 -9.57 9.77 8.81
C VAL A 216 -9.99 9.15 10.14
N GLN A 217 -9.50 7.95 10.40
CA GLN A 217 -9.49 7.36 11.73
C GLN A 217 -8.05 7.22 12.21
N PHE A 218 -7.83 7.37 13.51
CA PHE A 218 -6.50 7.38 14.13
C PHE A 218 -6.59 7.00 15.61
N LEU A 219 -5.43 6.75 16.22
CA LEU A 219 -5.24 6.59 17.66
C LEU A 219 -4.52 7.80 18.23
N ILE A 220 -4.70 8.09 19.53
CA ILE A 220 -3.95 9.15 20.21
C ILE A 220 -2.75 8.52 20.92
N ALA A 221 -1.55 8.93 20.53
CA ALA A 221 -0.31 8.67 21.25
C ALA A 221 0.00 9.86 22.16
N THR A 222 0.36 9.60 23.41
CA THR A 222 0.79 10.61 24.38
C THR A 222 2.24 10.34 24.76
N ASP A 223 3.14 11.28 24.49
CA ASP A 223 4.52 11.17 24.94
C ASP A 223 4.58 11.32 26.46
N THR A 224 5.15 10.32 27.13
CA THR A 224 5.20 10.24 28.59
C THR A 224 6.06 11.35 29.22
N ARG A 225 6.95 11.97 28.45
CA ARG A 225 7.96 12.93 28.93
C ARG A 225 7.43 14.36 28.97
N ASP A 226 6.75 14.79 27.92
CA ASP A 226 6.22 16.15 27.79
C ASP A 226 4.68 16.21 27.74
N GLN A 227 4.01 15.06 27.79
CA GLN A 227 2.55 14.90 27.72
C GLN A 227 1.96 15.41 26.40
N LEU A 228 2.78 15.56 25.36
CA LEU A 228 2.34 15.95 24.03
C LEU A 228 1.52 14.83 23.41
N LYS A 229 0.30 15.17 22.98
CA LYS A 229 -0.58 14.26 22.24
C LYS A 229 -0.36 14.44 20.74
N ARG A 230 -0.31 13.32 20.01
CA ARG A 230 -0.31 13.29 18.55
C ARG A 230 -1.23 12.19 18.02
N ALA A 231 -1.72 12.37 16.81
CA ALA A 231 -2.44 11.32 16.11
C ALA A 231 -1.42 10.35 15.50
N THR A 232 -1.69 9.06 15.62
CA THR A 232 -0.89 7.98 15.04
C THR A 232 -1.80 6.91 14.43
N GLU A 233 -1.23 5.97 13.67
CA GLU A 233 -1.99 4.91 13.00
C GLU A 233 -3.13 5.46 12.09
N ILE A 234 -2.87 6.60 11.44
CA ILE A 234 -3.83 7.35 10.65
C ILE A 234 -4.18 6.56 9.38
N SER A 235 -5.48 6.36 9.15
CA SER A 235 -6.02 5.71 7.95
C SER A 235 -7.15 6.51 7.33
N LEU A 236 -7.16 6.59 6.00
CA LEU A 236 -8.17 7.28 5.21
C LEU A 236 -9.50 6.51 5.24
N LEU A 237 -10.59 7.21 5.56
CA LEU A 237 -11.93 6.63 5.59
C LEU A 237 -12.63 6.77 4.22
N PRO A 238 -13.42 5.77 3.80
CA PRO A 238 -14.20 5.81 2.55
C PRO A 238 -15.15 7.01 2.42
N GLU A 239 -15.65 7.52 3.55
CA GLU A 239 -16.50 8.71 3.65
C GLU A 239 -15.86 9.93 2.99
N SER A 240 -14.52 10.01 2.98
CA SER A 240 -13.75 11.05 2.28
C SER A 240 -14.13 11.16 0.81
N PHE A 241 -14.30 10.04 0.12
CA PHE A 241 -14.64 10.01 -1.31
C PHE A 241 -16.07 10.48 -1.59
N THR A 242 -16.94 10.47 -0.58
CA THR A 242 -18.33 10.92 -0.72
C THR A 242 -18.44 12.43 -0.57
N VAL A 243 -17.62 13.03 0.30
CA VAL A 243 -17.69 14.46 0.63
C VAL A 243 -16.67 15.32 -0.10
N SER A 244 -15.55 14.76 -0.57
CA SER A 244 -14.47 15.51 -1.22
C SER A 244 -14.86 16.07 -2.59
N GLY A 245 -15.89 15.49 -3.22
CA GLY A 245 -16.27 15.80 -4.61
C GLY A 245 -15.18 15.45 -5.62
N GLU A 246 -14.17 14.65 -5.23
CA GLU A 246 -13.08 14.28 -6.12
C GLU A 246 -13.56 13.33 -7.21
N ARG A 247 -13.08 13.53 -8.44
CA ARG A 247 -13.44 12.66 -9.57
C ARG A 247 -12.68 11.34 -9.44
N ARG A 248 -13.41 10.29 -9.10
CA ARG A 248 -12.93 8.91 -9.07
C ARG A 248 -13.02 8.29 -10.46
N GLU A 249 -11.90 7.80 -10.97
CA GLU A 249 -11.79 7.08 -12.23
C GLU A 249 -11.52 5.60 -11.95
N GLN A 250 -11.91 4.74 -12.89
CA GLN A 250 -11.75 3.29 -12.80
C GLN A 250 -10.74 2.79 -13.84
N GLY A 251 -10.09 1.67 -13.54
CA GLY A 251 -9.15 1.05 -14.46
C GLY A 251 -8.62 -0.29 -13.96
N ILE A 252 -7.77 -0.90 -14.77
CA ILE A 252 -7.10 -2.17 -14.47
C ILE A 252 -5.59 -1.95 -14.44
N ILE A 253 -4.91 -2.56 -13.47
CA ILE A 253 -3.44 -2.54 -13.40
C ILE A 253 -2.86 -3.26 -14.62
N ALA A 254 -2.18 -2.51 -15.48
CA ALA A 254 -1.67 -2.99 -16.76
C ALA A 254 -0.21 -3.44 -16.69
N ALA A 255 0.59 -2.82 -15.82
CA ALA A 255 1.98 -3.19 -15.61
C ALA A 255 2.45 -2.71 -14.23
N LEU A 256 3.33 -3.49 -13.62
CA LEU A 256 4.02 -3.15 -12.38
C LEU A 256 5.53 -3.14 -12.64
N LYS A 257 6.23 -2.22 -11.97
CA LYS A 257 7.68 -2.06 -11.95
C LYS A 257 8.11 -1.82 -10.49
N ASP A 258 9.40 -1.65 -10.27
CA ASP A 258 9.95 -1.44 -8.92
C ASP A 258 9.48 -0.11 -8.33
N GLY A 259 8.55 -0.18 -7.35
CA GLY A 259 7.97 0.96 -6.63
C GLY A 259 6.83 1.71 -7.35
N PHE A 260 6.50 1.36 -8.60
CA PHE A 260 5.48 2.07 -9.37
C PHE A 260 4.77 1.19 -10.41
N GLY A 261 3.66 1.66 -10.96
CA GLY A 261 2.92 0.93 -11.98
C GLY A 261 2.18 1.82 -12.99
N PHE A 262 1.44 1.16 -13.87
CA PHE A 262 0.62 1.77 -14.91
C PHE A 262 -0.79 1.20 -14.92
N ILE A 263 -1.79 2.07 -14.97
CA ILE A 263 -3.21 1.73 -15.02
C ILE A 263 -3.72 1.91 -16.44
N ARG A 264 -4.41 0.90 -16.98
CA ARG A 264 -5.28 1.05 -18.15
C ARG A 264 -6.61 1.63 -17.68
N CYS A 265 -6.82 2.92 -17.93
CA CYS A 265 -8.01 3.64 -17.51
C CYS A 265 -9.21 3.27 -18.40
N VAL A 266 -10.41 3.32 -17.83
CA VAL A 266 -11.66 3.13 -18.58
C VAL A 266 -11.93 4.28 -19.54
N ASP A 267 -11.66 5.51 -19.10
CA ASP A 267 -12.02 6.74 -19.81
C ASP A 267 -10.82 7.42 -20.52
N ARG A 268 -9.64 6.77 -20.58
CA ARG A 268 -8.42 7.37 -21.16
C ARG A 268 -7.69 6.40 -22.08
N ASP A 269 -7.11 6.92 -23.16
CA ASP A 269 -6.29 6.13 -24.09
C ASP A 269 -4.86 5.88 -23.58
N ALA A 270 -4.27 6.86 -22.89
CA ALA A 270 -2.94 6.72 -22.32
C ALA A 270 -2.99 5.94 -21.00
N ARG A 271 -1.98 5.10 -20.77
CA ARG A 271 -1.77 4.46 -19.47
C ARG A 271 -1.40 5.51 -18.43
N LEU A 272 -2.02 5.45 -17.27
CA LEU A 272 -1.80 6.40 -16.18
C LEU A 272 -0.77 5.85 -15.20
N PHE A 273 0.21 6.67 -14.82
CA PHE A 273 1.26 6.31 -13.88
C PHE A 273 0.75 6.36 -12.43
N PHE A 274 1.26 5.50 -11.54
CA PHE A 274 1.00 5.57 -10.10
C PHE A 274 2.20 5.04 -9.29
N HIS A 275 2.33 5.48 -8.04
CA HIS A 275 3.32 4.98 -7.08
C HIS A 275 2.68 3.98 -6.10
N PHE A 276 3.42 2.99 -5.61
CA PHE A 276 2.85 1.97 -4.70
C PHE A 276 2.35 2.58 -3.38
N ASN A 277 2.99 3.65 -2.91
CA ASN A 277 2.55 4.41 -1.75
C ASN A 277 1.11 4.95 -1.85
N GLU A 278 0.57 5.09 -3.06
CA GLU A 278 -0.80 5.58 -3.26
C GLU A 278 -1.86 4.49 -3.13
N VAL A 279 -1.48 3.23 -2.91
CA VAL A 279 -2.41 2.14 -2.62
C VAL A 279 -2.90 2.28 -1.18
N LEU A 280 -4.23 2.40 -1.02
CA LEU A 280 -4.86 2.64 0.28
C LEU A 280 -4.95 1.37 1.15
N ASP A 281 -5.00 0.22 0.50
CA ASP A 281 -5.08 -1.09 1.15
C ASP A 281 -3.65 -1.60 1.40
N ILE A 282 -3.18 -1.45 2.63
CA ILE A 282 -1.80 -1.77 3.03
C ILE A 282 -1.64 -3.28 3.27
N ASP A 283 -2.75 -3.97 3.58
CA ASP A 283 -2.74 -5.40 3.90
C ASP A 283 -2.74 -6.29 2.64
N ARG A 284 -2.92 -5.69 1.47
CA ARG A 284 -3.00 -6.39 0.18
C ARG A 284 -1.99 -5.83 -0.82
N GLU A 285 -1.12 -6.71 -1.31
CA GLU A 285 -0.25 -6.40 -2.45
C GLU A 285 -1.06 -6.18 -3.73
N ILE A 286 -0.68 -5.15 -4.50
CA ILE A 286 -1.29 -4.83 -5.78
C ILE A 286 -0.72 -5.74 -6.89
N ALA A 287 -1.60 -6.29 -7.73
CA ALA A 287 -1.23 -7.22 -8.81
C ALA A 287 -1.67 -6.73 -10.20
N VAL A 288 -0.99 -7.21 -11.25
CA VAL A 288 -1.42 -6.98 -12.64
C VAL A 288 -2.78 -7.67 -12.86
N GLY A 289 -3.72 -6.95 -13.47
CA GLY A 289 -5.10 -7.41 -13.63
C GLY A 289 -6.03 -6.96 -12.51
N ASP A 290 -5.52 -6.38 -11.42
CA ASP A 290 -6.36 -5.84 -10.37
C ASP A 290 -7.19 -4.66 -10.87
N GLU A 291 -8.46 -4.66 -10.47
CA GLU A 291 -9.39 -3.58 -10.72
C GLU A 291 -9.26 -2.54 -9.63
N VAL A 292 -9.15 -1.27 -10.03
CA VAL A 292 -8.89 -0.17 -9.11
C VAL A 292 -9.75 1.05 -9.41
N GLU A 293 -10.07 1.78 -8.35
CA GLU A 293 -10.62 3.12 -8.39
C GLU A 293 -9.60 4.10 -7.82
N PHE A 294 -9.42 5.25 -8.47
CA PHE A 294 -8.37 6.20 -8.12
C PHE A 294 -8.78 7.64 -8.45
N THR A 295 -8.02 8.60 -7.94
CA THR A 295 -8.16 10.02 -8.30
C THR A 295 -6.99 10.42 -9.19
N VAL A 296 -7.26 11.14 -10.28
CA VAL A 296 -6.20 11.67 -11.16
C VAL A 296 -5.78 13.05 -10.68
N ILE A 297 -4.47 13.27 -10.52
CA ILE A 297 -3.89 14.57 -10.25
C ILE A 297 -2.91 14.97 -11.36
N GLN A 298 -2.62 16.26 -11.43
CA GLN A 298 -1.50 16.78 -12.20
C GLN A 298 -0.31 16.87 -11.26
N ASP A 299 0.78 16.21 -11.62
CA ASP A 299 2.02 16.31 -10.86
C ASP A 299 2.53 17.76 -10.93
N PRO A 300 3.13 18.29 -9.85
CA PRO A 300 3.79 19.58 -9.88
C PRO A 300 4.80 19.64 -11.04
N PRO A 301 4.91 20.78 -11.74
CA PRO A 301 5.79 20.89 -12.89
C PRO A 301 7.23 20.57 -12.47
N THR A 302 7.77 19.49 -13.03
CA THR A 302 9.21 19.25 -12.98
C THR A 302 9.84 20.03 -14.13
N PHE A 303 11.10 20.44 -13.98
CA PHE A 303 11.85 21.25 -14.96
C PHE A 303 11.84 20.71 -16.41
N PHE A 304 11.39 19.47 -16.64
CA PHE A 304 11.39 18.78 -17.92
C PHE A 304 9.99 18.40 -18.47
N SER A 305 8.89 18.59 -17.72
CA SER A 305 7.55 18.32 -18.26
C SER A 305 6.43 19.08 -17.54
N ASN A 306 5.58 19.75 -18.30
CA ASN A 306 4.48 20.59 -17.79
C ASN A 306 3.14 19.87 -17.59
N THR A 307 3.03 18.55 -17.83
CA THR A 307 1.71 17.88 -17.91
C THR A 307 1.71 16.41 -17.48
N ARG A 308 2.58 15.98 -16.55
CA ARG A 308 2.56 14.59 -16.09
C ARG A 308 1.34 14.39 -15.17
N GLN A 309 0.50 13.42 -15.50
CA GLN A 309 -0.63 13.03 -14.67
C GLN A 309 -0.31 11.73 -13.95
N SER A 310 -0.78 11.61 -12.72
CA SER A 310 -0.63 10.42 -11.89
C SER A 310 -1.94 10.05 -11.20
N ALA A 311 -2.07 8.77 -10.85
CA ALA A 311 -3.15 8.28 -10.01
C ALA A 311 -2.71 8.27 -8.55
N ILE A 312 -3.58 8.78 -7.68
CA ILE A 312 -3.44 8.75 -6.22
C ILE A 312 -4.63 8.05 -5.58
N ARG A 313 -4.48 7.62 -4.32
CA ARG A 313 -5.57 7.01 -3.53
C ARG A 313 -6.23 5.83 -4.25
N LEU A 314 -5.40 4.88 -4.69
CA LEU A 314 -5.83 3.66 -5.35
C LEU A 314 -6.55 2.77 -4.34
N LYS A 315 -7.80 2.47 -4.65
CA LYS A 315 -8.67 1.55 -3.93
C LYS A 315 -8.90 0.32 -4.78
N HIS A 316 -8.66 -0.86 -4.24
CA HIS A 316 -9.03 -2.11 -4.92
C HIS A 316 -10.55 -2.21 -5.11
N LEU A 317 -10.96 -2.71 -6.26
CA LEU A 317 -12.34 -3.06 -6.58
C LEU A 317 -12.50 -4.58 -6.67
N PRO A 318 -13.70 -5.11 -6.42
CA PRO A 318 -14.03 -6.50 -6.71
C PRO A 318 -13.87 -6.81 -8.20
N SER A 319 -13.46 -8.02 -8.54
CA SER A 319 -13.37 -8.46 -9.95
C SER A 319 -14.71 -8.38 -10.67
N GLY A 320 -14.71 -7.87 -11.89
CA GLY A 320 -15.89 -7.63 -12.73
C GLY A 320 -16.55 -6.27 -12.55
N THR A 321 -16.03 -5.39 -11.69
CA THR A 321 -16.56 -4.03 -11.47
C THR A 321 -16.21 -3.09 -12.62
N VAL A 322 -14.98 -3.18 -13.14
CA VAL A 322 -14.44 -2.30 -14.15
C VAL A 322 -14.89 -2.76 -15.53
N GLN A 323 -15.79 -1.97 -16.13
CA GLN A 323 -16.30 -2.21 -17.47
C GLN A 323 -15.79 -1.13 -18.43
N PHE A 324 -15.06 -1.52 -19.46
CA PHE A 324 -14.55 -0.61 -20.51
C PHE A 324 -15.61 -0.21 -21.53
N GLU A 325 -16.68 -1.00 -21.60
CA GLU A 325 -17.74 -0.90 -22.59
C GLU A 325 -19.09 -0.89 -21.86
N THR A 326 -20.12 -0.35 -22.51
CA THR A 326 -21.49 -0.36 -21.99
C THR A 326 -22.40 -0.86 -23.10
N VAL A 327 -23.07 -1.99 -22.87
CA VAL A 327 -24.07 -2.50 -23.79
C VAL A 327 -25.23 -1.50 -23.82
N THR A 328 -25.42 -0.85 -24.95
CA THR A 328 -26.50 0.11 -25.19
C THR A 328 -27.73 -0.58 -25.76
N GLU A 329 -27.52 -1.63 -26.56
CA GLU A 329 -28.58 -2.38 -27.23
C GLU A 329 -28.17 -3.85 -27.30
N SER A 330 -29.14 -4.75 -27.13
CA SER A 330 -28.93 -6.20 -27.22
C SER A 330 -29.84 -6.81 -28.28
N ASP A 331 -29.46 -8.00 -28.73
CA ASP A 331 -30.29 -8.88 -29.56
C ASP A 331 -30.71 -8.27 -30.92
N LEU A 332 -29.89 -7.39 -31.48
CA LEU A 332 -30.10 -6.83 -32.81
C LEU A 332 -29.76 -7.85 -33.89
N VAL A 333 -30.40 -7.71 -35.04
CA VAL A 333 -30.17 -8.55 -36.22
C VAL A 333 -29.71 -7.68 -37.37
N GLY A 334 -28.65 -8.09 -38.05
CA GLY A 334 -28.07 -7.36 -39.17
C GLY A 334 -27.38 -8.27 -40.17
N THR A 335 -26.92 -7.66 -41.25
CA THR A 335 -26.21 -8.29 -42.35
C THR A 335 -24.81 -7.70 -42.41
N VAL A 336 -23.78 -8.55 -42.54
CA VAL A 336 -22.42 -8.08 -42.79
C VAL A 336 -22.38 -7.43 -44.18
N ILE A 337 -22.08 -6.13 -44.23
CA ILE A 337 -22.01 -5.35 -45.49
C ILE A 337 -20.57 -5.11 -45.94
N GLN A 338 -19.61 -5.20 -45.01
CA GLN A 338 -18.18 -5.10 -45.30
C GLN A 338 -17.41 -6.02 -44.35
N ASP A 339 -16.57 -6.89 -44.91
CA ASP A 339 -15.68 -7.74 -44.13
C ASP A 339 -14.45 -6.99 -43.60
N ILE A 340 -13.83 -7.57 -42.57
CA ILE A 340 -12.59 -7.05 -41.97
C ILE A 340 -11.43 -7.20 -42.95
N SER A 341 -10.76 -6.10 -43.26
CA SER A 341 -9.60 -6.07 -44.17
C SER A 341 -8.35 -5.63 -43.42
N GLY A 342 -7.51 -6.58 -43.01
CA GLY A 342 -6.26 -6.27 -42.30
C GLY A 342 -6.50 -5.62 -40.93
N MET A 343 -6.27 -4.30 -40.84
CA MET A 343 -6.53 -3.47 -39.64
C MET A 343 -7.86 -2.69 -39.72
N ASP A 344 -8.53 -2.68 -40.88
CA ASP A 344 -9.78 -1.95 -41.05
C ASP A 344 -10.96 -2.76 -40.49
N PRO A 345 -11.85 -2.15 -39.67
CA PRO A 345 -13.01 -2.83 -39.11
C PRO A 345 -13.99 -3.24 -40.20
N GLY A 346 -14.72 -4.33 -39.95
CA GLY A 346 -15.87 -4.71 -40.75
C GLY A 346 -17.09 -3.84 -40.41
N LEU A 347 -18.11 -3.86 -41.27
CA LEU A 347 -19.38 -3.17 -41.05
C LEU A 347 -20.56 -4.15 -41.10
N ILE A 348 -21.48 -4.00 -40.14
CA ILE A 348 -22.79 -4.65 -40.12
C ILE A 348 -23.84 -3.58 -40.42
N GLY A 349 -24.66 -3.82 -41.44
CA GLY A 349 -25.87 -3.05 -41.71
C GLY A 349 -27.04 -3.63 -40.92
N TYR A 350 -27.79 -2.81 -40.20
CA TYR A 350 -28.95 -3.21 -39.42
C TYR A 350 -30.08 -2.18 -39.53
N THR A 351 -31.31 -2.63 -39.34
CA THR A 351 -32.48 -1.74 -39.35
C THR A 351 -32.99 -1.54 -37.94
N LYS A 352 -33.08 -0.28 -37.50
CA LYS A 352 -33.65 0.08 -36.21
C LYS A 352 -34.69 1.19 -36.41
N ASN A 353 -35.89 1.00 -35.87
CA ASN A 353 -36.99 1.97 -35.97
C ASN A 353 -37.29 2.43 -37.41
N GLY A 354 -37.13 1.53 -38.39
CA GLY A 354 -37.31 1.84 -39.82
C GLY A 354 -36.15 2.61 -40.47
N GLN A 355 -35.07 2.89 -39.74
CA GLN A 355 -33.86 3.52 -40.28
C GLN A 355 -32.76 2.48 -40.49
N GLN A 356 -32.10 2.56 -41.65
CA GLN A 356 -30.89 1.80 -41.97
C GLN A 356 -29.71 2.43 -41.23
N ASN A 357 -29.02 1.63 -40.43
CA ASN A 357 -27.86 2.03 -39.64
C ASN A 357 -26.71 1.05 -39.89
N ASN A 358 -25.48 1.53 -39.69
CA ASN A 358 -24.27 0.71 -39.83
C ASN A 358 -23.49 0.74 -38.52
N ILE A 359 -22.83 -0.38 -38.19
CA ILE A 359 -22.01 -0.51 -36.98
C ILE A 359 -20.72 -1.25 -37.29
N ILE A 360 -19.62 -0.84 -36.68
CA ILE A 360 -18.30 -1.47 -36.87
C ILE A 360 -18.16 -2.74 -36.03
N PHE A 361 -17.41 -3.73 -36.52
CA PHE A 361 -17.05 -4.94 -35.78
C PHE A 361 -15.62 -5.41 -36.07
N PHE A 362 -15.05 -6.21 -35.17
CA PHE A 362 -13.65 -6.66 -35.24
C PHE A 362 -13.47 -8.19 -35.20
N THR A 363 -14.55 -8.96 -35.11
CA THR A 363 -14.52 -10.43 -35.07
C THR A 363 -14.39 -11.01 -36.48
N LYS A 364 -13.34 -11.80 -36.72
CA LYS A 364 -13.18 -12.56 -37.98
C LYS A 364 -14.15 -13.74 -38.00
N ASP A 365 -14.59 -14.15 -39.18
CA ASP A 365 -15.52 -15.27 -39.42
C ASP A 365 -17.00 -14.97 -39.10
N CYS A 366 -17.53 -13.85 -39.63
CA CYS A 366 -18.96 -13.53 -39.56
C CYS A 366 -19.61 -13.67 -40.95
N ASP A 367 -20.55 -14.59 -41.09
CA ASP A 367 -21.33 -14.79 -42.31
C ASP A 367 -22.48 -13.77 -42.45
N SER A 368 -23.12 -13.79 -43.62
CA SER A 368 -24.07 -12.79 -44.12
C SER A 368 -25.23 -12.38 -43.19
N LYS A 369 -25.68 -13.17 -42.21
CA LYS A 369 -26.70 -12.75 -41.21
C LYS A 369 -26.25 -13.06 -39.79
N VAL A 370 -26.22 -12.02 -38.96
CA VAL A 370 -25.73 -12.09 -37.59
C VAL A 370 -26.72 -11.48 -36.60
N LYS A 371 -26.74 -12.05 -35.40
CA LYS A 371 -27.32 -11.45 -34.21
C LYS A 371 -26.19 -10.85 -33.36
N PHE A 372 -26.35 -9.63 -32.88
CA PHE A 372 -25.29 -8.90 -32.17
C PHE A 372 -25.87 -7.92 -31.14
N SER A 373 -25.01 -7.40 -30.27
CA SER A 373 -25.29 -6.31 -29.33
C SER A 373 -24.45 -5.09 -29.69
N ILE A 374 -24.93 -3.88 -29.40
CA ILE A 374 -24.15 -2.64 -29.58
C ILE A 374 -23.58 -2.21 -28.23
N CYS A 375 -22.26 -2.20 -28.15
CA CYS A 375 -21.52 -1.64 -27.04
C CYS A 375 -21.00 -0.24 -27.38
N GLN A 376 -21.15 0.69 -26.43
CA GLN A 376 -20.40 1.95 -26.46
C GLN A 376 -19.11 1.77 -25.67
N VAL A 377 -17.98 1.96 -26.33
CA VAL A 377 -16.67 2.01 -25.68
C VAL A 377 -16.58 3.30 -24.87
N LYS A 378 -16.36 3.21 -23.55
CA LYS A 378 -16.46 4.38 -22.66
C LYS A 378 -15.43 5.46 -22.96
N ARG A 379 -14.21 5.07 -23.39
CA ARG A 379 -13.06 5.97 -23.64
C ARG A 379 -13.26 6.93 -24.81
N ASN A 380 -13.68 6.42 -25.96
CA ASN A 380 -13.77 7.19 -27.22
C ASN A 380 -15.20 7.39 -27.69
N LYS A 381 -16.18 6.87 -26.93
CA LYS A 381 -17.62 6.92 -27.24
C LYS A 381 -18.00 6.23 -28.54
N GLU A 382 -17.09 5.48 -29.16
CA GLU A 382 -17.37 4.69 -30.36
C GLU A 382 -18.36 3.57 -30.05
N LEU A 383 -19.26 3.32 -30.99
CA LEU A 383 -20.20 2.21 -30.94
C LEU A 383 -19.60 1.05 -31.73
N VAL A 384 -19.59 -0.14 -31.15
CA VAL A 384 -19.03 -1.37 -31.73
C VAL A 384 -20.01 -2.51 -31.53
N ALA A 385 -20.14 -3.39 -32.52
CA ALA A 385 -20.90 -4.63 -32.38
C ALA A 385 -20.10 -5.69 -31.61
N VAL A 386 -20.72 -6.28 -30.59
CA VAL A 386 -20.19 -7.35 -29.75
C VAL A 386 -21.20 -8.50 -29.65
N ASP A 387 -20.80 -9.62 -29.03
CA ASP A 387 -21.64 -10.83 -28.89
C ASP A 387 -22.25 -11.29 -30.23
N ILE A 388 -21.44 -11.22 -31.29
CA ILE A 388 -21.87 -11.53 -32.64
C ILE A 388 -22.00 -13.04 -32.77
N SER A 389 -23.19 -13.49 -33.14
CA SER A 389 -23.56 -14.89 -33.33
C SER A 389 -24.26 -15.07 -34.67
N LEU A 390 -24.03 -16.21 -35.33
CA LEU A 390 -24.66 -16.51 -36.62
C LEU A 390 -26.13 -16.83 -36.42
N LEU A 391 -26.97 -16.33 -37.33
CA LEU A 391 -28.38 -16.73 -37.41
C LEU A 391 -28.53 -17.83 -38.46
N ASP A 392 -28.77 -19.06 -38.01
CA ASP A 392 -29.12 -20.17 -38.89
C ASP A 392 -30.41 -19.86 -39.65
N VAL A 393 -30.28 -19.58 -40.95
CA VAL A 393 -31.41 -19.47 -41.86
C VAL A 393 -31.86 -20.89 -42.23
N LYS A 394 -32.82 -21.44 -41.48
CA LYS A 394 -33.61 -22.59 -41.95
C LYS A 394 -34.56 -22.12 -43.05
N GLU A 395 -34.10 -22.12 -44.29
CA GLU A 395 -34.98 -21.99 -45.46
C GLU A 395 -35.62 -23.35 -45.76
N GLU A 396 -36.94 -23.42 -45.60
CA GLU A 396 -37.77 -24.52 -46.10
C GLU A 396 -37.74 -24.55 -47.63
N LYS A 397 -36.93 -25.42 -48.25
CA LYS A 397 -37.27 -26.05 -49.53
C LYS A 397 -36.85 -27.51 -49.56
N ALA A 398 -37.84 -28.34 -49.91
CA ALA A 398 -37.75 -29.77 -49.96
C ALA A 398 -36.96 -30.28 -51.19
N GLU A 399 -36.39 -31.46 -50.98
CA GLU A 399 -35.95 -32.49 -51.93
C GLU A 399 -34.54 -32.46 -52.54
N ASN A 400 -33.76 -33.40 -51.99
CA ASN A 400 -32.90 -34.39 -52.62
C ASN A 400 -31.39 -34.16 -52.76
N ALA A 401 -30.69 -35.08 -52.08
CA ALA A 401 -29.32 -35.59 -52.27
C ALA A 401 -28.16 -34.88 -51.56
N ASN A 402 -27.77 -35.52 -50.45
CA ASN A 402 -26.41 -35.77 -49.94
C ASN A 402 -25.43 -34.60 -49.83
N ASN A 403 -25.32 -34.04 -48.63
CA ASN A 403 -24.02 -33.63 -48.10
C ASN A 403 -24.02 -33.64 -46.56
N ILE A 404 -23.22 -34.52 -45.98
CA ILE A 404 -22.97 -34.60 -44.54
C ILE A 404 -21.79 -33.68 -44.25
N ASN A 405 -22.03 -32.50 -43.68
CA ASN A 405 -21.00 -31.67 -43.04
C ASN A 405 -21.68 -30.82 -41.96
N GLY A 406 -21.27 -31.00 -40.70
CA GLY A 406 -21.77 -30.26 -39.54
C GLY A 406 -22.46 -31.09 -38.46
N LEU A 407 -22.14 -32.37 -38.30
CA LEU A 407 -22.55 -33.10 -37.09
C LEU A 407 -21.55 -32.80 -35.97
N GLU A 408 -22.04 -32.19 -34.90
CA GLU A 408 -21.40 -32.27 -33.57
C GLU A 408 -21.25 -33.75 -33.21
N CYS A 409 -20.06 -34.29 -33.43
CA CYS A 409 -19.75 -35.67 -33.06
C CYS A 409 -19.47 -35.71 -31.55
N GLN A 410 -20.46 -36.15 -30.77
CA GLN A 410 -20.28 -36.46 -29.36
C GLN A 410 -19.73 -37.89 -29.22
N GLY A 411 -18.74 -38.08 -28.34
CA GLY A 411 -18.08 -39.37 -28.15
C GLY A 411 -17.18 -39.37 -26.92
N PHE A 412 -16.57 -40.51 -26.62
CA PHE A 412 -15.63 -40.67 -25.51
C PHE A 412 -14.20 -40.51 -26.01
N ILE A 413 -13.33 -39.86 -25.22
CA ILE A 413 -11.92 -39.79 -25.58
C ILE A 413 -11.29 -41.17 -25.36
N ALA A 414 -11.00 -41.87 -26.45
CA ALA A 414 -10.43 -43.22 -26.42
C ALA A 414 -8.92 -43.20 -26.10
N ALA A 415 -8.20 -42.19 -26.59
CA ALA A 415 -6.77 -42.03 -26.32
C ALA A 415 -6.32 -40.57 -26.41
N LEU A 416 -5.34 -40.20 -25.58
CA LEU A 416 -4.73 -38.88 -25.50
C LEU A 416 -3.19 -39.04 -25.45
N LYS A 417 -2.47 -38.39 -26.38
CA LYS A 417 -0.99 -38.34 -26.45
C LYS A 417 -0.53 -36.90 -26.70
N ASP A 418 0.77 -36.63 -26.52
CA ASP A 418 1.36 -35.29 -26.59
C ASP A 418 0.97 -34.52 -27.86
N GLY A 419 -0.05 -33.68 -27.71
CA GLY A 419 -0.55 -32.77 -28.72
C GLY A 419 -1.61 -33.34 -29.69
N PHE A 420 -2.14 -34.54 -29.46
CA PHE A 420 -3.27 -35.09 -30.22
C PHE A 420 -4.04 -36.21 -29.49
N GLY A 421 -5.31 -36.39 -29.83
CA GLY A 421 -6.15 -37.44 -29.26
C GLY A 421 -7.15 -38.01 -30.25
N PHE A 422 -7.87 -39.03 -29.80
CA PHE A 422 -8.92 -39.71 -30.56
C PHE A 422 -10.22 -39.73 -29.76
N ILE A 423 -11.33 -39.44 -30.43
CA ILE A 423 -12.69 -39.52 -29.91
C ILE A 423 -13.38 -40.69 -30.59
N GLU A 424 -13.81 -41.66 -29.81
CA GLU A 424 -14.66 -42.75 -30.27
C GLU A 424 -16.13 -42.33 -30.15
N THR A 425 -16.91 -42.49 -31.22
CA THR A 425 -18.32 -42.11 -31.23
C THR A 425 -19.15 -42.96 -30.26
N PHE A 426 -20.26 -42.44 -29.73
CA PHE A 426 -21.12 -43.16 -28.76
C PHE A 426 -21.61 -44.54 -29.25
N ASN A 427 -21.63 -44.78 -30.55
CA ASN A 427 -22.02 -46.04 -31.16
C ASN A 427 -20.84 -47.00 -31.44
N HIS A 428 -19.61 -46.64 -31.06
CA HIS A 428 -18.38 -47.44 -31.25
C HIS A 428 -18.06 -47.80 -32.72
N GLU A 429 -18.62 -47.05 -33.68
CA GLU A 429 -18.46 -47.34 -35.11
C GLU A 429 -17.29 -46.59 -35.74
N ARG A 430 -16.83 -45.49 -35.13
CA ARG A 430 -15.79 -44.61 -35.70
C ARG A 430 -14.90 -43.98 -34.63
N GLU A 431 -13.62 -43.83 -34.97
CA GLU A 431 -12.65 -43.03 -34.20
C GLU A 431 -12.29 -41.76 -34.98
N ILE A 432 -12.36 -40.61 -34.32
CA ILE A 432 -12.14 -39.27 -34.87
C ILE A 432 -10.90 -38.66 -34.23
N PHE A 433 -9.94 -38.25 -35.05
CA PHE A 433 -8.67 -37.67 -34.59
C PHE A 433 -8.76 -36.15 -34.39
N PHE A 434 -8.13 -35.64 -33.34
CA PHE A 434 -8.02 -34.19 -33.07
C PHE A 434 -6.62 -33.80 -32.55
N HIS A 435 -6.19 -32.57 -32.81
CA HIS A 435 -4.96 -32.00 -32.27
C HIS A 435 -5.25 -31.06 -31.08
N PHE A 436 -4.32 -31.01 -30.12
CA PHE A 436 -4.35 -30.04 -29.02
C PHE A 436 -2.92 -29.60 -28.68
N ARG A 437 -2.73 -28.61 -27.82
CA ARG A 437 -1.40 -28.19 -27.36
C ARG A 437 -1.42 -28.01 -25.86
N ALA A 438 -0.59 -28.77 -25.13
CA ALA A 438 -0.49 -28.66 -23.68
C ALA A 438 0.47 -27.52 -23.30
N PHE A 439 0.03 -26.60 -22.43
CA PHE A 439 0.92 -25.68 -21.72
C PHE A 439 1.30 -26.30 -20.37
N LEU A 440 2.61 -26.44 -20.08
CA LEU A 440 3.08 -26.93 -18.78
C LEU A 440 2.92 -25.85 -17.68
N PRO A 441 2.58 -26.21 -16.43
CA PRO A 441 2.16 -25.28 -15.38
C PRO A 441 3.32 -24.80 -14.49
N SER A 442 3.18 -23.62 -13.86
CA SER A 442 3.81 -23.31 -12.57
C SER A 442 2.75 -23.42 -11.45
N PRO A 443 3.14 -23.63 -10.18
CA PRO A 443 2.34 -24.40 -9.24
C PRO A 443 1.38 -23.52 -8.41
N SER A 444 0.09 -23.57 -8.71
CA SER A 444 -0.99 -23.42 -7.73
C SER A 444 -2.33 -23.87 -8.35
N PRO A 445 -3.28 -24.39 -7.55
CA PRO A 445 -4.29 -25.32 -8.03
C PRO A 445 -5.54 -24.56 -8.48
N MET A 446 -5.60 -24.13 -9.73
CA MET A 446 -6.82 -24.05 -10.55
C MET A 446 -6.47 -23.35 -11.86
N SER A 447 -6.22 -24.12 -12.91
CA SER A 447 -6.01 -23.56 -14.25
C SER A 447 -6.79 -24.39 -15.27
N VAL A 448 -7.83 -23.78 -15.83
CA VAL A 448 -8.63 -24.29 -16.95
C VAL A 448 -7.85 -24.03 -18.24
N VAL A 449 -7.56 -25.08 -19.02
CA VAL A 449 -6.89 -24.97 -20.32
C VAL A 449 -7.94 -24.88 -21.44
N ARG A 450 -7.87 -23.86 -22.29
CA ARG A 450 -8.72 -23.65 -23.48
C ARG A 450 -7.97 -24.06 -24.75
N VAL A 451 -8.64 -24.72 -25.70
CA VAL A 451 -8.09 -25.05 -27.03
C VAL A 451 -9.10 -24.58 -28.10
N LEU A 452 -8.60 -23.87 -29.11
CA LEU A 452 -9.35 -23.41 -30.29
C LEU A 452 -9.03 -24.33 -31.48
N THR A 453 -10.03 -24.70 -32.29
CA THR A 453 -9.82 -25.31 -33.61
C THR A 453 -10.25 -24.34 -34.71
N SER A 454 -9.33 -23.94 -35.58
CA SER A 454 -9.61 -23.26 -36.84
C SER A 454 -9.64 -24.28 -37.98
N ASN A 455 -10.74 -24.40 -38.72
CA ASN A 455 -10.79 -25.23 -39.93
C ASN A 455 -10.68 -24.34 -41.18
N SER A 456 -9.63 -24.57 -41.95
CA SER A 456 -9.52 -24.17 -43.36
C SER A 456 -8.95 -25.35 -44.14
N LEU A 457 -9.74 -26.01 -44.99
CA LEU A 457 -9.27 -27.01 -45.96
C LEU A 457 -9.99 -26.84 -47.31
N ILE A 458 -9.19 -26.70 -48.37
CA ILE A 458 -9.55 -26.67 -49.80
C ILE A 458 -9.21 -28.07 -50.39
N PRO A 459 -9.93 -28.60 -51.40
CA PRO A 459 -9.85 -30.01 -51.78
C PRO A 459 -8.91 -30.31 -52.97
N GLY A 460 -8.45 -31.57 -53.02
CA GLY A 460 -7.77 -32.25 -54.14
C GLY A 460 -7.01 -33.45 -53.55
N GLY A 461 -6.92 -34.64 -54.12
CA GLY A 461 -7.26 -35.29 -55.37
C GLY A 461 -6.59 -36.68 -55.31
N GLU A 462 -7.09 -37.65 -56.05
CA GLU A 462 -6.80 -39.10 -55.96
C GLU A 462 -5.32 -39.55 -56.06
N GLY A 463 -4.98 -40.66 -55.38
CA GLY A 463 -4.11 -41.71 -55.94
C GLY A 463 -2.79 -42.09 -55.22
N THR A 464 -2.66 -43.40 -54.95
CA THR A 464 -1.46 -44.31 -54.91
C THR A 464 -0.70 -44.67 -53.60
N ASP A 465 -0.91 -45.93 -53.17
CA ASP A 465 0.00 -47.04 -52.75
C ASP A 465 1.22 -46.92 -51.76
N PHE A 466 1.10 -47.69 -50.63
CA PHE A 466 2.06 -48.53 -49.83
C PHE A 466 3.41 -47.97 -49.26
N PRO A 467 4.14 -48.67 -48.33
CA PRO A 467 3.79 -49.45 -47.13
C PRO A 467 4.65 -49.16 -45.83
N ILE A 468 4.16 -49.66 -44.69
CA ILE A 468 4.80 -50.21 -43.46
C ILE A 468 6.32 -50.00 -43.20
N GLY A 469 6.68 -49.51 -41.98
CA GLY A 469 7.97 -49.83 -41.32
C GLY A 469 8.28 -49.03 -40.05
N PRO A 470 9.03 -49.58 -39.05
CA PRO A 470 8.68 -49.48 -37.62
C PRO A 470 9.74 -48.79 -36.71
N ARG A 471 9.33 -48.35 -35.51
CA ARG A 471 9.93 -48.71 -34.18
C ARG A 471 9.48 -47.77 -33.04
N ALA A 472 8.88 -48.38 -32.00
CA ALA A 472 8.85 -47.87 -30.63
C ALA A 472 10.22 -48.10 -29.93
N PRO A 473 10.54 -47.41 -28.82
CA PRO A 473 10.33 -48.00 -27.48
C PRO A 473 9.80 -46.97 -26.42
N THR A 474 8.68 -47.23 -25.74
CA THR A 474 8.51 -47.75 -24.35
C THR A 474 8.96 -46.86 -23.17
N LEU A 475 7.93 -46.30 -22.49
CA LEU A 475 7.66 -46.24 -21.02
C LEU A 475 8.46 -45.24 -20.12
N PRO A 476 7.89 -44.75 -18.99
CA PRO A 476 6.84 -45.37 -18.17
C PRO A 476 5.56 -44.56 -17.87
N SER A 477 4.52 -45.36 -17.67
CA SER A 477 3.26 -45.10 -16.98
C SER A 477 3.44 -44.41 -15.62
N THR A 478 2.75 -43.30 -15.41
CA THR A 478 2.34 -42.87 -14.07
C THR A 478 0.83 -43.01 -13.99
N VAL A 479 0.39 -44.01 -13.23
CA VAL A 479 -0.99 -44.27 -12.87
C VAL A 479 -1.42 -43.24 -11.84
N PHE A 480 -2.40 -42.39 -12.17
CA PHE A 480 -3.23 -41.75 -11.16
C PHE A 480 -4.64 -42.33 -11.25
N ASN A 481 -4.95 -43.24 -10.33
CA ASN A 481 -6.31 -43.61 -9.99
C ASN A 481 -6.95 -42.42 -9.26
N LEU A 482 -8.04 -41.88 -9.81
CA LEU A 482 -9.02 -41.12 -9.04
C LEU A 482 -10.41 -41.56 -9.50
N CYS A 483 -11.13 -42.17 -8.55
CA CYS A 483 -12.53 -42.56 -8.65
C CYS A 483 -13.43 -41.37 -9.05
N ALA A 484 -14.48 -41.70 -9.79
CA ALA A 484 -15.61 -40.89 -10.28
C ALA A 484 -16.26 -39.92 -9.24
N PRO A 485 -17.13 -38.93 -9.63
CA PRO A 485 -17.90 -38.88 -10.88
C PRO A 485 -17.95 -37.53 -11.64
N LEU A 486 -18.26 -37.65 -12.94
CA LEU A 486 -18.98 -36.68 -13.80
C LEU A 486 -18.71 -35.18 -13.54
N ARG A 487 -17.74 -34.61 -14.24
CA ARG A 487 -17.71 -33.16 -14.47
C ARG A 487 -18.05 -32.88 -15.93
N ARG A 488 -19.25 -32.33 -16.13
CA ARG A 488 -19.69 -31.68 -17.36
C ARG A 488 -18.65 -30.64 -17.75
N ILE A 489 -18.05 -30.81 -18.91
CA ILE A 489 -17.28 -29.78 -19.58
C ILE A 489 -18.29 -29.07 -20.49
N ALA A 490 -18.58 -27.81 -20.17
CA ALA A 490 -19.31 -26.95 -21.10
C ALA A 490 -18.36 -26.61 -22.25
N ILE A 491 -18.74 -27.04 -23.44
CA ILE A 491 -18.09 -26.70 -24.71
C ILE A 491 -18.95 -25.56 -25.28
N PHE A 492 -18.33 -24.40 -25.49
CA PHE A 492 -18.88 -23.32 -26.33
C PHE A 492 -17.99 -23.21 -27.56
#